data_AF-A0A511W700-F1
#
_entry.id   AF-A0A511W700-F1
#
_cell.length_a   1.000
_cell.length_b   1.000
_cell.length_c   1.000
_cell.angle_alpha   90.00
_cell.angle_beta   90.00
_cell.angle_gamma   90.00
#
_symmetry.space_group_name_H-M   'P 1'
#
loop_
_entity.id
_entity.type
_entity.pdbx_description
1 polymer ?
#
loop_
_entity_poly.entity_id
_entity_poly.type
_entity_poly.pdbx_seq_one_letter_code
_entity_poly.pdbx_strand_id
1 'polypeptide(L)'
;MLYKHPYVILRREIDHINFQKKYIEDEHFIELYEDKIITAENKFDLKIVFDMSYKMLSDKYGFFYLHTTKGVFTYQVKQDPAELIAQFRKVEIK
;
A
#
# COMPACT_ATOMS: atom_id res chain seq x y z
N MET A 1 -11.87 -6.50 -10.50
CA MET A 1 -10.54 -6.00 -10.08
C MET A 1 -9.90 -5.35 -11.29
N LEU A 2 -9.49 -4.09 -11.18
CA LEU A 2 -8.91 -3.32 -12.29
C LEU A 2 -7.38 -3.37 -12.29
N TYR A 3 -6.78 -3.28 -11.10
CA TYR A 3 -5.32 -3.32 -10.93
C TYR A 3 -4.97 -3.83 -9.53
N LYS A 4 -3.76 -4.36 -9.36
CA LYS A 4 -3.20 -4.69 -8.04
C LYS A 4 -1.74 -4.31 -7.96
N HIS A 5 -1.32 -3.76 -6.83
CA HIS A 5 0.08 -3.38 -6.58
C HIS A 5 0.59 -4.00 -5.29
N PRO A 6 1.78 -4.63 -5.29
CA PRO A 6 2.32 -5.26 -4.09
C PRO A 6 2.83 -4.24 -3.08
N TYR A 7 2.60 -4.51 -1.79
CA TYR A 7 3.23 -3.81 -0.68
C TYR A 7 3.72 -4.81 0.36
N VAL A 8 4.59 -4.37 1.26
CA VAL A 8 5.16 -5.20 2.31
C VAL A 8 4.82 -4.69 3.70
N ILE A 9 4.58 -5.63 4.61
CA ILE A 9 4.56 -5.37 6.04
C ILE A 9 5.83 -5.96 6.63
N LEU A 10 6.65 -5.10 7.25
CA LEU A 10 7.88 -5.51 7.93
C LEU A 10 7.58 -5.82 9.39
N ARG A 11 7.71 -7.09 9.78
CA ARG A 11 7.62 -7.51 11.18
C ARG A 11 9.00 -7.85 11.72
N ARG A 12 9.24 -7.45 12.97
CA ARG A 12 10.46 -7.81 13.70
C ARG A 12 10.13 -8.86 14.73
N GLU A 13 10.82 -9.98 14.64
CA GLU A 13 10.72 -11.07 15.60
C GLU A 13 12.06 -11.27 16.29
N ILE A 14 12.01 -11.66 17.56
CA ILE A 14 13.19 -12.07 18.32
C ILE A 14 13.13 -13.59 18.41
N ASP A 15 14.12 -14.25 17.83
CA ASP A 15 14.36 -15.67 18.08
C ASP A 15 14.84 -15.81 19.53
N HIS A 16 13.96 -16.28 20.42
CA HIS A 16 14.25 -16.40 21.84
C HIS A 16 15.25 -17.51 22.18
N ILE A 17 15.53 -18.43 21.23
CA ILE A 17 16.50 -19.50 21.42
C ILE A 17 17.91 -19.00 21.10
N ASN A 18 18.05 -18.26 19.99
CA ASN A 18 19.34 -17.78 19.51
C ASN A 18 19.61 -16.31 19.86
N PHE A 19 18.66 -15.61 20.50
CA PHE A 19 18.66 -14.16 20.76
C PHE A 19 18.91 -13.29 19.50
N GLN A 20 18.47 -13.78 18.34
CA GLN A 20 18.67 -13.10 17.06
C GLN A 20 17.43 -12.32 16.63
N LYS A 21 17.62 -11.12 16.08
CA LYS A 21 16.54 -10.35 15.44
C LYS A 21 16.34 -10.86 14.02
N LYS A 22 15.13 -11.28 13.69
CA LYS A 22 14.70 -11.65 12.34
C LYS A 22 13.75 -10.58 11.80
N TYR A 23 13.95 -10.20 10.55
CA TYR A 23 13.02 -9.34 9.81
C TYR A 23 12.22 -10.24 8.88
N ILE A 24 10.91 -10.24 9.05
CA ILE A 24 9.97 -10.96 8.19
C ILE A 24 9.29 -9.93 7.31
N GLU A 25 9.32 -10.21 6.01
CA GLU A 25 8.61 -9.44 4.99
C GLU A 25 7.41 -10.24 4.53
N ASP A 26 6.22 -9.76 4.89
CA ASP A 26 4.98 -10.32 4.37
C ASP A 26 4.52 -9.48 3.18
N GLU A 27 4.36 -10.13 2.03
CA GLU A 27 3.85 -9.48 0.81
C GLU A 27 2.32 -9.51 0.79
N HIS A 28 1.74 -8.35 0.52
CA HIS A 28 0.30 -8.12 0.41
C HIS A 28 0.00 -7.26 -0.83
N PHE A 29 -1.28 -7.05 -1.13
CA PHE A 29 -1.70 -6.29 -2.30
C PHE A 29 -2.63 -5.14 -1.94
N ILE A 30 -2.41 -4.01 -2.61
CA ILE A 30 -3.41 -2.94 -2.77
C ILE A 30 -4.17 -3.27 -4.05
N GLU A 31 -5.45 -3.60 -3.91
CA GLU A 31 -6.32 -4.00 -5.00
C GLU A 31 -7.32 -2.88 -5.32
N LEU A 32 -7.29 -2.40 -6.56
CA LEU A 32 -8.20 -1.38 -7.08
C LEU A 32 -9.38 -2.06 -7.79
N TYR A 33 -10.59 -1.63 -7.45
CA TYR A 33 -11.85 -1.97 -8.10
C TYR A 33 -12.54 -0.69 -8.59
N GLU A 34 -13.66 -0.83 -9.29
CA GLU A 34 -14.43 0.31 -9.81
C GLU A 34 -15.06 1.19 -8.73
N ASP A 35 -15.30 0.64 -7.53
CA ASP A 35 -16.02 1.28 -6.43
C ASP A 35 -15.22 1.34 -5.12
N LYS A 36 -14.07 0.65 -5.05
CA LYS A 36 -13.33 0.46 -3.81
C LYS A 36 -11.84 0.16 -4.01
N ILE A 37 -11.10 0.30 -2.92
CA ILE A 37 -9.74 -0.21 -2.74
C ILE A 37 -9.74 -1.20 -1.58
N ILE A 38 -9.10 -2.34 -1.77
CA ILE A 38 -8.92 -3.37 -0.75
C ILE A 38 -7.44 -3.55 -0.46
N THR A 39 -7.08 -3.68 0.81
CA THR A 39 -5.75 -4.05 1.29
C THR A 39 -5.88 -5.20 2.28
N ALA A 40 -4.77 -5.73 2.81
CA ALA A 40 -4.85 -6.84 3.77
C ALA A 40 -5.62 -6.47 5.05
N GLU A 41 -5.57 -5.21 5.47
CA GLU A 41 -6.14 -4.75 6.74
C GLU A 41 -7.38 -3.87 6.57
N ASN A 42 -7.58 -3.25 5.41
CA ASN A 42 -8.58 -2.20 5.21
C ASN A 42 -9.32 -2.31 3.89
N LYS A 43 -10.57 -1.84 3.88
CA LYS A 43 -11.39 -1.62 2.68
C LYS A 43 -11.86 -0.16 2.65
N PHE A 44 -11.63 0.50 1.52
CA PHE A 44 -11.98 1.90 1.30
C PHE A 44 -12.98 1.99 0.15
N ASP A 45 -14.12 2.65 0.36
CA ASP A 45 -14.97 3.09 -0.75
C ASP A 45 -14.25 4.22 -1.50
N LEU A 46 -14.26 4.23 -2.84
CA LEU A 46 -13.59 5.28 -3.62
C LEU A 46 -14.13 6.68 -3.30
N LYS A 47 -15.38 6.81 -2.82
CA LYS A 47 -15.96 8.08 -2.37
C LYS A 47 -15.21 8.76 -1.24
N ILE A 48 -14.41 8.01 -0.48
CA ILE A 48 -13.62 8.56 0.62
C ILE A 48 -12.14 8.71 0.28
N VAL A 49 -11.71 8.31 -0.92
CA VAL A 49 -10.32 8.39 -1.39
C VAL A 49 -10.22 9.54 -2.38
N PHE A 50 -9.44 10.56 -2.06
CA PHE A 50 -9.35 11.77 -2.90
C PHE A 50 -7.99 11.95 -3.57
N ASP A 51 -6.94 11.28 -3.08
CA ASP A 51 -5.63 11.35 -3.71
C ASP A 51 -4.75 10.15 -3.40
N MET A 52 -3.72 9.95 -4.24
CA MET A 52 -2.66 8.97 -4.06
C MET A 52 -1.32 9.61 -4.37
N SER A 53 -0.33 9.40 -3.49
CA SER A 53 1.02 9.87 -3.75
C SER A 53 2.06 8.81 -3.41
N TYR A 54 3.26 8.98 -3.99
CA TYR A 54 4.38 8.07 -3.78
C TYR A 54 5.65 8.86 -3.52
N LYS A 55 6.46 8.35 -2.59
CA LYS A 55 7.79 8.87 -2.31
C LYS A 55 8.78 7.72 -2.17
N MET A 56 9.76 7.67 -3.07
CA MET A 56 10.91 6.79 -2.93
C MET A 56 11.76 7.23 -1.73
N LEU A 57 12.17 6.29 -0.89
CA LEU A 57 13.01 6.54 0.29
C LEU A 57 14.43 6.04 0.11
N SER A 58 14.58 4.96 -0.65
CA SER A 58 15.84 4.29 -0.96
C SER A 58 15.69 3.55 -2.29
N ASP A 59 16.79 2.96 -2.77
CA ASP A 59 16.81 2.17 -4.00
C ASP A 59 15.93 0.90 -3.93
N LYS A 60 15.48 0.50 -2.73
CA LYS A 60 14.71 -0.73 -2.51
C LYS A 60 13.28 -0.50 -2.02
N TYR A 61 13.00 0.61 -1.35
CA TYR A 61 11.68 0.88 -0.77
C TYR A 61 11.24 2.33 -0.94
N GLY A 62 9.94 2.50 -1.12
CA GLY A 62 9.25 3.78 -0.99
C GLY A 62 7.98 3.66 -0.17
N PHE A 63 7.37 4.80 0.10
CA PHE A 63 6.05 4.89 0.69
C PHE A 63 5.01 5.29 -0.34
N PHE A 64 3.96 4.49 -0.43
CA PHE A 64 2.73 4.82 -1.11
C PHE A 64 1.73 5.33 -0.08
N TYR A 65 1.16 6.50 -0.33
CA TYR A 65 0.22 7.19 0.53
C TYR A 65 -1.17 7.18 -0.12
N LEU A 66 -2.14 6.64 0.59
CA LEU A 66 -3.55 6.69 0.25
C LEU A 66 -4.22 7.77 1.08
N HIS A 67 -4.60 8.87 0.44
CA HIS A 67 -5.20 10.02 1.10
C HIS A 67 -6.72 9.85 1.13
N THR A 68 -7.27 9.77 2.34
CA THR A 68 -8.70 9.55 2.56
C THR A 68 -9.29 10.62 3.46
N THR A 69 -10.61 10.76 3.46
CA THR A 69 -11.32 11.69 4.37
C THR A 69 -11.12 11.35 5.86
N LYS A 70 -10.61 10.15 6.17
CA LYS A 70 -10.31 9.68 7.53
C LYS A 70 -8.82 9.78 7.90
N GLY A 71 -8.00 10.36 7.03
CA GLY A 71 -6.55 10.45 7.19
C GLY A 71 -5.77 9.73 6.09
N VAL A 72 -4.45 9.67 6.27
CA VAL A 72 -3.52 9.10 5.29
C VAL A 72 -3.10 7.71 5.73
N PHE A 73 -3.30 6.72 4.86
CA PHE A 73 -2.81 5.36 5.05
C PHE A 73 -1.51 5.18 4.27
N THR A 74 -0.48 4.65 4.92
CA THR A 74 0.86 4.53 4.34
C THR A 74 1.21 3.06 4.14
N TYR A 75 1.67 2.71 2.95
CA TYR A 75 2.07 1.36 2.57
C TYR A 75 3.51 1.37 2.09
N GLN A 76 4.32 0.44 2.59
CA GLN A 76 5.69 0.29 2.12
C GLN A 76 5.71 -0.54 0.84
N VAL A 77 6.19 0.05 -0.25
CA VAL A 77 6.24 -0.60 -1.57
C VAL A 77 7.70 -0.75 -2.02
N LYS A 78 7.98 -1.82 -2.77
CA LYS A 78 9.29 -2.06 -3.39
C LYS A 78 9.31 -1.71 -4.87
N GLN A 79 8.12 -1.53 -5.46
CA GLN A 79 7.91 -1.27 -6.88
C GLN A 79 7.30 0.12 -7.03
N ASP A 80 7.51 0.74 -8.19
CA ASP A 80 6.90 2.03 -8.52
C ASP A 80 5.36 1.86 -8.69
N PRO A 81 4.52 2.55 -7.90
CA PRO A 81 3.06 2.46 -7.99
C PRO A 81 2.46 3.36 -9.07
N ALA A 82 3.24 3.94 -9.98
CA ALA A 82 2.76 4.85 -11.03
C ALA A 82 1.54 4.32 -11.80
N GLU A 83 1.53 3.03 -12.16
CA GLU A 83 0.41 2.42 -12.88
C GLU A 83 -0.84 2.31 -11.99
N LEU A 84 -0.71 2.00 -10.70
CA LEU A 84 -1.84 2.02 -9.77
C LEU A 84 -2.46 3.41 -9.70
N ILE A 85 -1.63 4.45 -9.59
CA ILE A 85 -2.08 5.84 -9.56
C ILE A 85 -2.79 6.19 -10.88
N ALA A 86 -2.22 5.81 -12.02
CA ALA A 86 -2.82 6.05 -13.33
C ALA A 86 -4.17 5.35 -13.50
N GLN A 87 -4.33 4.13 -12.98
CA GLN A 87 -5.61 3.41 -13.01
C GLN A 87 -6.64 4.04 -12.05
N PHE A 88 -6.21 4.50 -10.87
CA PHE A 88 -7.08 5.22 -9.94
C PHE A 88 -7.66 6.49 -10.56
N ARG A 89 -6.85 7.29 -11.27
CA ARG A 89 -7.34 8.51 -11.95
C ARG A 89 -8.44 8.28 -12.98
N LYS A 90 -8.63 7.04 -13.45
CA LYS A 90 -9.71 6.68 -14.39
C LYS A 90 -11.04 6.43 -13.68
N VAL A 91 -11.01 6.13 -12.38
CA VAL A 91 -12.19 5.74 -11.58
C VAL A 91 -12.43 6.65 -10.38
N GLU A 92 -11.55 7.61 -10.12
CA GLU A 92 -11.74 8.59 -9.05
C GLU A 92 -13.01 9.41 -9.28
N ILE A 93 -13.71 9.71 -8.18
CA ILE A 93 -14.92 10.52 -8.21
C ILE A 93 -14.47 11.98 -8.14
N LYS A 94 -14.80 12.76 -9.17
CA LYS A 94 -14.54 14.21 -9.23
C LYS A 94 -15.56 15.02 -8.47
#